data_AF-A0AAW8J5N5-F1
#
_entry.id   AF-A0AAW8J5N5-F1
#
_cell.length_a   1.000
_cell.length_b   1.000
_cell.length_c   1.000
_cell.angle_alpha   90.00
_cell.angle_beta   90.00
_cell.angle_gamma   90.00
#
_symmetry.space_group_name_H-M   'P 1'
#
loop_
_entity.id
_entity.type
_entity.pdbx_description
1 polymer ?
#
loop_
_entity_poly.entity_id
_entity_poly.type
_entity_poly.pdbx_seq_one_letter_code
_entity_poly.pdbx_strand_id
1 'polypeptide(L)'
;MFEIAKKRVKMMAGGSQIVINAQGITITTPGKTEFKAGQHIFQEGEKAIEPVRILPTLPHDYSRKFYIPTAMEPTESNIQIGQVTHILGLNAGDFQPIFFERLDTKNSAQQIETNRFYTDQSVDAIVHVFVDLDVMNIHEDDEGGEASG
;
A
#
# COMPACT_ATOMS: atom_id res chain seq x y z
N MET A 1 -45.50 30.22 -11.83
CA MET A 1 -45.65 31.57 -12.43
C MET A 1 -44.30 31.98 -12.99
N PHE A 2 -44.25 32.51 -14.21
CA PHE A 2 -43.03 32.97 -14.88
C PHE A 2 -43.09 34.48 -15.08
N GLU A 3 -42.02 35.18 -14.71
CA GLU A 3 -41.85 36.60 -15.02
C GLU A 3 -40.56 36.77 -15.81
N ILE A 4 -40.67 37.37 -17.01
CA ILE A 4 -39.53 37.75 -17.84
C ILE A 4 -39.46 39.28 -17.83
N ALA A 5 -38.42 39.82 -17.21
CA ALA A 5 -38.08 41.24 -17.31
C ALA A 5 -36.72 41.37 -18.01
N LYS A 6 -36.46 42.53 -18.61
CA LYS A 6 -35.35 42.80 -19.55
C LYS A 6 -33.95 42.35 -19.09
N LYS A 7 -33.75 42.10 -17.78
CA LYS A 7 -32.49 41.67 -17.17
C LYS A 7 -32.65 40.57 -16.11
N ARG A 8 -33.85 39.97 -15.99
CA ARG A 8 -34.11 38.91 -15.01
C ARG A 8 -35.13 37.90 -15.50
N VAL A 9 -34.87 36.62 -15.24
CA VAL A 9 -35.85 35.54 -15.36
C VAL A 9 -36.15 35.03 -13.96
N LYS A 10 -37.45 34.96 -13.61
CA LYS A 10 -37.91 34.44 -12.31
C LYS A 10 -38.92 33.31 -12.50
N MET A 11 -38.62 32.17 -11.91
CA MET A 11 -39.47 30.97 -11.88
C MET A 11 -39.86 30.67 -10.44
N MET A 12 -41.16 30.49 -10.18
CA MET A 12 -41.67 30.16 -8.84
C MET A 12 -42.60 28.94 -8.87
N ALA A 13 -42.39 28.03 -7.91
CA ALA A 13 -43.25 26.88 -7.66
C ALA A 13 -43.17 26.46 -6.18
N GLY A 14 -44.32 26.33 -5.51
CA GLY A 14 -44.41 25.73 -4.18
C GLY A 14 -43.49 26.36 -3.12
N GLY A 15 -43.37 27.70 -3.10
CA GLY A 15 -42.46 28.41 -2.19
C GLY A 15 -40.98 28.37 -2.58
N SER A 16 -40.63 27.62 -3.63
CA SER A 16 -39.30 27.64 -4.22
C SER A 16 -39.21 28.65 -5.36
N GLN A 17 -38.05 29.29 -5.50
CA GLN A 17 -37.77 30.32 -6.50
C GLN A 17 -36.39 30.10 -7.14
N ILE A 18 -36.33 30.26 -8.47
CA ILE A 18 -35.09 30.38 -9.23
C ILE A 18 -35.06 31.77 -9.88
N VAL A 19 -33.96 32.51 -9.68
CA VAL A 19 -33.69 33.80 -10.32
C VAL A 19 -32.42 33.73 -11.12
N ILE A 20 -32.48 34.19 -12.38
CA ILE A 20 -31.31 34.34 -13.25
C ILE A 20 -31.19 35.83 -13.62
N ASN A 21 -30.02 36.41 -13.39
CA ASN A 21 -29.69 37.80 -13.72
C ASN A 21 -28.21 37.95 -14.10
N ALA A 22 -27.72 39.17 -14.26
CA ALA A 22 -26.33 39.46 -14.64
C ALA A 22 -25.29 39.03 -13.58
N GLN A 23 -25.70 38.81 -12.32
CA GLN A 23 -24.83 38.39 -11.22
C GLN A 23 -24.79 36.87 -11.06
N GLY A 24 -25.71 36.12 -11.67
CA GLY A 24 -25.72 34.67 -11.65
C GLY A 24 -27.10 34.05 -11.41
N ILE A 25 -27.09 32.86 -10.82
CA ILE A 25 -28.28 32.05 -10.52
C ILE A 25 -28.48 31.97 -9.01
N THR A 26 -29.67 32.30 -8.53
CA THR A 26 -30.06 32.15 -7.12
C THR A 26 -31.22 31.16 -6.99
N ILE A 27 -31.07 30.19 -6.10
CA ILE A 27 -32.10 29.20 -5.74
C ILE A 27 -32.52 29.45 -4.29
N THR A 28 -33.81 29.66 -4.06
CA THR A 28 -34.38 29.79 -2.72
C THR A 28 -35.46 28.72 -2.56
N THR A 29 -35.36 27.89 -1.54
CA THR A 29 -36.34 26.84 -1.25
C THR A 29 -36.46 26.65 0.26
N PRO A 30 -37.65 26.30 0.79
CA PRO A 30 -37.78 25.89 2.19
C PRO A 30 -37.13 24.53 2.49
N GLY A 31 -36.78 23.74 1.47
CA GLY A 31 -36.17 22.41 1.59
C GLY A 31 -34.66 22.38 1.32
N LYS A 32 -34.16 21.20 0.93
CA LYS A 32 -32.76 20.99 0.55
C LYS A 32 -32.55 21.31 -0.93
N THR A 33 -31.44 21.98 -1.25
CA THR A 33 -30.94 22.11 -2.62
C THR A 33 -29.87 21.05 -2.87
N GLU A 34 -30.00 20.27 -3.95
CA GLU A 34 -29.00 19.28 -4.36
C GLU A 34 -28.31 19.71 -5.66
N PHE A 35 -27.02 19.97 -5.57
CA PHE A 35 -26.17 20.22 -6.74
C PHE A 35 -25.49 18.91 -7.14
N LYS A 36 -25.81 18.38 -8.32
CA LYS A 36 -25.09 17.24 -8.89
C LYS A 36 -23.86 17.77 -9.62
N ALA A 37 -22.66 17.41 -9.14
CA ALA A 37 -21.41 17.80 -9.79
C ALA A 37 -21.36 17.26 -11.23
N GLY A 38 -20.77 18.04 -12.15
CA GLY A 38 -20.70 17.70 -13.59
C GLY A 38 -20.89 18.89 -14.55
N GLN A 39 -21.25 20.06 -14.04
CA GLN A 39 -21.38 21.29 -14.84
C GLN A 39 -20.49 22.40 -14.27
N HIS A 40 -19.18 22.17 -14.27
CA HIS A 40 -18.21 23.22 -13.98
C HIS A 40 -17.93 23.96 -15.30
N ILE A 41 -18.19 25.27 -15.32
CA ILE A 41 -17.58 26.14 -16.31
C ILE A 41 -16.18 26.40 -15.80
N PHE A 42 -15.18 25.80 -16.43
CA PHE A 42 -13.80 26.14 -16.18
C PHE A 42 -13.56 27.54 -16.77
N GLN A 43 -13.53 28.56 -15.92
CA GLN A 43 -12.95 29.85 -16.30
C GLN A 43 -11.43 29.65 -16.41
N GLU A 44 -10.78 30.36 -17.33
CA GLU A 44 -9.33 30.28 -17.48
C GLU A 44 -8.65 30.53 -16.13
N GLY A 45 -7.62 29.74 -15.81
CA GLY A 45 -6.89 29.88 -14.57
C GLY A 45 -6.20 31.23 -14.48
N GLU A 46 -6.31 31.90 -13.34
CA GLU A 46 -5.51 33.09 -13.04
C GLU A 46 -4.04 32.70 -12.86
N LYS A 47 -3.12 33.45 -13.48
CA LYS A 47 -1.68 33.27 -13.23
C LYS A 47 -1.33 33.86 -11.86
N ALA A 48 -1.42 33.03 -10.82
CA ALA A 48 -0.89 33.36 -9.51
C ALA A 48 0.63 33.11 -9.47
N ILE A 49 1.39 34.06 -8.92
CA ILE A 49 2.79 33.83 -8.57
C ILE A 49 2.78 32.98 -7.30
N GLU A 50 2.75 31.66 -7.45
CA GLU A 50 2.91 30.74 -6.32
C GLU A 50 4.40 30.53 -6.02
N PRO A 51 4.79 30.49 -4.73
CA PRO A 51 6.13 30.05 -4.36
C PRO A 51 6.33 28.61 -4.84
N VAL A 52 7.54 28.31 -5.32
CA VAL A 52 7.91 26.96 -5.77
C VAL A 52 7.73 26.00 -4.59
N ARG A 53 6.70 25.14 -4.67
CA ARG A 53 6.55 24.01 -3.75
C ARG A 53 7.51 22.92 -4.20
N ILE A 54 8.56 22.70 -3.41
CA ILE A 54 9.45 21.56 -3.57
C ILE A 54 8.71 20.34 -3.06
N LEU A 55 8.53 19.33 -3.92
CA LEU A 55 8.01 18.04 -3.47
C LEU A 55 9.05 17.38 -2.55
N PRO A 56 8.63 16.68 -1.49
CA PRO A 56 9.55 15.87 -0.70
C PRO A 56 10.27 14.89 -1.62
N THR A 57 11.60 14.89 -1.56
CA THR A 57 12.40 13.84 -2.20
C THR A 57 12.41 12.61 -1.30
N LEU A 58 12.37 11.42 -1.90
CA LEU A 58 12.57 10.20 -1.14
C LEU A 58 14.00 10.21 -0.57
N PRO A 59 14.20 9.75 0.68
CA PRO A 59 15.53 9.67 1.28
C PRO A 59 16.41 8.60 0.61
N HIS A 60 15.81 7.65 -0.10
CA HIS A 60 16.50 6.54 -0.74
C HIS A 60 15.94 6.31 -2.15
N ASP A 61 16.82 6.23 -3.14
CA ASP A 61 16.45 6.00 -4.55
C ASP A 61 16.24 4.53 -4.88
N TYR A 62 16.77 3.62 -4.04
CA TYR A 62 16.69 2.19 -4.25
C TYR A 62 15.69 1.58 -3.29
N SER A 63 14.65 0.95 -3.84
CA SER A 63 13.66 0.23 -3.07
C SER A 63 13.26 -1.06 -3.74
N ARG A 64 13.02 -2.10 -2.93
CA ARG A 64 12.63 -3.41 -3.42
C ARG A 64 11.65 -4.06 -2.46
N LYS A 65 10.97 -5.08 -2.97
CA LYS A 65 10.00 -5.89 -2.26
C LYS A 65 10.10 -7.32 -2.79
N PHE A 66 9.95 -8.31 -1.92
CA PHE A 66 9.97 -9.71 -2.30
C PHE A 66 8.58 -10.34 -2.16
N TYR A 67 8.32 -11.33 -3.01
CA TYR A 67 7.15 -12.19 -2.95
C TYR A 67 7.65 -13.59 -2.65
N ILE A 68 7.35 -14.09 -1.46
CA ILE A 68 7.85 -15.37 -0.96
C ILE A 68 6.73 -16.41 -1.07
N PRO A 69 6.94 -17.56 -1.74
CA PRO A 69 5.93 -18.61 -1.79
C PRO A 69 5.67 -19.18 -0.39
N THR A 70 4.41 -19.45 -0.06
CA THR A 70 4.04 -20.07 1.23
C THR A 70 4.23 -21.58 1.25
N ALA A 71 4.19 -22.23 0.09
CA ALA A 71 4.51 -23.65 -0.06
C ALA A 71 5.98 -23.80 -0.48
N MET A 72 6.78 -24.41 0.39
CA MET A 72 8.17 -24.78 0.13
C MET A 72 8.31 -26.29 0.26
N GLU A 73 8.85 -26.93 -0.77
CA GLU A 73 9.12 -28.37 -0.77
C GLU A 73 10.57 -28.60 -0.33
N PRO A 74 10.81 -29.42 0.70
CA PRO A 74 12.16 -29.79 1.08
C PRO A 74 12.80 -30.70 0.02
N THR A 75 14.12 -30.57 -0.14
CA THR A 75 14.87 -31.50 -1.00
C THR A 75 14.99 -32.88 -0.35
N GLU A 76 15.04 -32.92 0.98
CA GLU A 76 15.16 -34.14 1.77
C GLU A 76 13.79 -34.59 2.27
N SER A 77 13.43 -35.85 2.01
CA SER A 77 12.11 -36.40 2.34
C SER A 77 11.84 -36.58 3.84
N ASN A 78 12.89 -36.58 4.66
CA ASN A 78 12.78 -36.66 6.12
C ASN A 78 12.61 -35.30 6.80
N ILE A 79 12.60 -34.20 6.04
CA ILE A 79 12.39 -32.86 6.57
C ILE A 79 10.94 -32.46 6.29
N GLN A 80 10.22 -32.01 7.32
CA GLN A 80 8.92 -31.36 7.15
C GLN A 80 9.11 -29.85 7.36
N ILE A 81 8.89 -29.08 6.29
CA ILE A 81 8.97 -27.62 6.32
C ILE A 81 7.61 -27.09 6.79
N GLY A 82 7.64 -26.36 7.91
CA GLY A 82 6.51 -25.62 8.44
C GLY A 82 6.34 -24.26 7.76
N GLN A 83 5.75 -23.31 8.48
CA GLN A 83 5.47 -21.98 7.96
C GLN A 83 6.74 -21.13 7.78
N VAL A 84 6.75 -20.29 6.76
CA VAL A 84 7.76 -19.24 6.60
C VAL A 84 7.61 -18.21 7.74
N THR A 85 8.66 -17.93 8.48
CA THR A 85 8.60 -17.04 9.64
C THR A 85 9.35 -15.72 9.45
N HIS A 86 10.50 -15.74 8.78
CA HIS A 86 11.35 -14.56 8.63
C HIS A 86 12.06 -14.54 7.28
N ILE A 87 12.52 -13.35 6.92
CA ILE A 87 13.42 -13.12 5.78
C ILE A 87 14.59 -12.23 6.22
N LEU A 88 15.77 -12.55 5.72
CA LEU A 88 17.00 -11.80 5.95
C LEU A 88 17.69 -11.54 4.62
N GLY A 89 17.93 -10.26 4.33
CA GLY A 89 18.79 -9.84 3.22
C GLY A 89 20.16 -9.47 3.72
N LEU A 90 21.18 -10.08 3.14
CA LEU A 90 22.59 -9.75 3.37
C LEU A 90 23.18 -9.14 2.11
N ASN A 91 24.12 -8.22 2.26
CA ASN A 91 24.93 -7.74 1.14
C ASN A 91 25.83 -8.88 0.64
N ALA A 92 25.83 -9.11 -0.67
CA ALA A 92 26.58 -10.22 -1.27
C ALA A 92 28.11 -10.05 -1.15
N GLY A 93 28.61 -8.83 -1.00
CA GLY A 93 30.05 -8.54 -0.93
C GLY A 93 30.65 -8.73 0.47
N ASP A 94 29.95 -8.25 1.52
CA ASP A 94 30.47 -8.21 2.90
C ASP A 94 29.59 -8.95 3.92
N PHE A 95 28.48 -9.54 3.47
CA PHE A 95 27.51 -10.28 4.28
C PHE A 95 26.87 -9.46 5.41
N GLN A 96 26.99 -8.13 5.36
CA GLN A 96 26.32 -7.28 6.35
C GLN A 96 24.80 -7.31 6.13
N PRO A 97 24.00 -7.28 7.22
CA PRO A 97 22.55 -7.29 7.11
C PRO A 97 22.04 -5.98 6.49
N ILE A 98 21.19 -6.10 5.47
CA ILE A 98 20.53 -4.98 4.80
C ILE A 98 19.11 -4.82 5.34
N PHE A 99 18.39 -5.92 5.47
CA PHE A 99 17.03 -5.92 6.01
C PHE A 99 16.73 -7.23 6.72
N PHE A 100 15.84 -7.16 7.70
CA PHE A 100 15.26 -8.30 8.39
C PHE A 100 13.79 -8.04 8.63
N GLU A 101 12.96 -9.04 8.37
CA GLU A 101 11.52 -8.92 8.57
C GLU A 101 10.95 -10.23 9.09
N ARG A 102 10.05 -10.11 10.07
CA ARG A 102 9.16 -11.19 10.50
C ARG A 102 7.92 -11.17 9.61
N LEU A 103 7.58 -12.33 9.07
CA LEU A 103 6.49 -12.51 8.13
C LEU A 103 5.21 -12.93 8.87
N ASP A 104 4.08 -12.33 8.52
CA ASP A 104 2.77 -12.70 9.05
C ASP A 104 2.08 -13.67 8.08
N THR A 105 1.96 -14.93 8.50
CA THR A 105 1.41 -16.05 7.72
C THR A 105 -0.09 -16.26 7.91
N LYS A 106 -0.78 -15.38 8.66
CA LYS A 106 -2.19 -15.57 9.03
C LYS A 106 -3.17 -15.57 7.85
N ASN A 107 -2.74 -15.20 6.66
CA ASN A 107 -3.55 -15.28 5.45
C ASN A 107 -3.15 -16.51 4.62
N SER A 108 -4.14 -17.33 4.24
CA SER A 108 -4.03 -18.48 3.33
C SER A 108 -3.63 -18.11 1.89
N ALA A 109 -2.88 -17.02 1.70
CA ALA A 109 -2.39 -16.59 0.41
C ALA A 109 -1.29 -17.55 -0.07
N GLN A 110 -1.23 -17.75 -1.38
CA GLN A 110 -0.22 -18.60 -2.02
C GLN A 110 1.19 -18.00 -1.94
N GLN A 111 1.29 -16.70 -1.59
CA GLN A 111 2.53 -15.96 -1.44
C GLN A 111 2.40 -14.93 -0.31
N ILE A 112 3.50 -14.70 0.40
CA ILE A 112 3.66 -13.63 1.39
C ILE A 112 4.35 -12.46 0.70
N GLU A 113 3.77 -11.27 0.88
CA GLU A 113 4.36 -10.02 0.43
C GLU A 113 5.17 -9.39 1.57
N THR A 114 6.45 -9.10 1.32
CA THR A 114 7.29 -8.43 2.33
C THR A 114 6.96 -6.94 2.43
N ASN A 115 7.41 -6.30 3.51
CA ASN A 115 7.57 -4.86 3.53
C ASN A 115 8.55 -4.40 2.45
N ARG A 116 8.40 -3.14 2.04
CA ARG A 116 9.34 -2.50 1.11
C ARG A 116 10.57 -2.07 1.90
N PHE A 117 11.74 -2.50 1.46
CA PHE A 117 13.01 -2.10 2.04
C PHE A 117 13.72 -1.11 1.11
N TYR A 118 14.59 -0.29 1.71
CA TYR A 118 15.27 0.81 1.05
C TYR A 118 16.78 0.74 1.33
N THR A 119 17.58 1.16 0.35
CA THR A 119 19.03 1.27 0.48
C THR A 119 19.50 2.60 -0.12
N ASP A 120 20.59 3.16 0.42
CA ASP A 120 21.17 4.41 -0.08
C ASP A 120 21.79 4.24 -1.49
N GLN A 121 22.24 3.03 -1.81
CA GLN A 121 22.87 2.69 -3.08
C GLN A 121 22.33 1.38 -3.63
N SER A 122 22.61 1.10 -4.90
CA SER A 122 22.33 -0.20 -5.49
C SER A 122 23.19 -1.26 -4.81
N VAL A 123 22.56 -2.32 -4.29
CA VAL A 123 23.24 -3.41 -3.58
C VAL A 123 22.77 -4.74 -4.13
N ASP A 124 23.73 -5.64 -4.39
CA ASP A 124 23.46 -7.05 -4.65
C ASP A 124 23.22 -7.75 -3.31
N ALA A 125 22.07 -8.42 -3.19
CA ALA A 125 21.63 -9.01 -1.94
C ALA A 125 21.49 -10.54 -2.07
N ILE A 126 21.97 -11.25 -1.05
CA ILE A 126 21.67 -12.67 -0.80
C ILE A 126 20.49 -12.72 0.17
N VAL A 127 19.43 -13.41 -0.21
CA VAL A 127 18.19 -13.46 0.55
C VAL A 127 18.01 -14.85 1.14
N HIS A 128 17.85 -14.91 2.46
CA HIS A 128 17.55 -16.13 3.20
C HIS A 128 16.11 -16.07 3.71
N VAL A 129 15.40 -17.19 3.54
CA VAL A 129 14.05 -17.40 4.07
C VAL A 129 14.14 -18.40 5.21
N PHE A 130 13.56 -18.07 6.35
CA PHE A 130 13.49 -18.93 7.52
C PHE A 130 12.12 -19.56 7.61
N VAL A 131 12.09 -20.85 7.91
CA VAL A 131 10.89 -21.66 8.08
C VAL A 131 10.92 -22.34 9.44
N ASP A 132 9.75 -22.57 10.01
CA ASP A 132 9.63 -23.51 11.14
C ASP A 132 9.92 -24.93 10.64
N LEU A 133 10.53 -25.77 11.47
CA LEU A 133 10.66 -27.20 11.22
C LEU A 133 9.73 -27.93 12.20
N ASP A 134 8.90 -28.82 11.67
CA ASP A 134 8.03 -29.64 12.52
C ASP A 134 8.90 -30.68 13.24
N VAL A 135 9.25 -30.35 14.49
CA VAL A 135 9.94 -31.17 15.51
C VAL A 135 10.94 -32.18 14.93
N MET A 136 12.21 -31.76 14.78
CA MET A 136 13.29 -32.72 14.61
C MET A 136 13.52 -33.46 15.92
N ASN A 137 13.07 -34.71 16.02
CA ASN A 137 13.56 -35.62 17.05
C ASN A 137 15.03 -35.89 16.75
N ILE A 138 15.93 -35.11 17.33
CA ILE A 138 17.35 -35.42 17.35
C ILE A 138 17.49 -36.58 18.33
N HIS A 139 17.56 -37.82 17.82
CA HIS A 139 18.04 -38.93 18.61
C HIS A 139 19.55 -38.75 18.71
N GLU A 140 20.03 -38.33 19.87
CA GLU A 140 21.43 -38.53 20.22
C GLU A 140 21.58 -40.03 20.46
N ASP A 141 22.12 -40.74 19.47
CA ASP A 141 22.54 -42.12 19.67
C ASP A 141 23.74 -42.11 20.62
N ASP A 142 23.48 -42.26 21.91
CA ASP A 142 24.50 -42.60 22.90
C ASP A 142 25.02 -44.02 22.58
N GLU A 143 25.92 -44.16 21.62
CA GLU A 143 26.79 -45.34 21.52
C GLU A 143 27.77 -45.32 22.70
N GLY A 144 27.25 -45.67 23.88
CA GLY A 144 28.03 -46.10 25.02
C GLY A 144 28.76 -47.38 24.65
N GLY A 145 30.01 -47.27 24.22
CA GLY A 145 30.91 -48.40 24.05
C GLY A 145 31.12 -49.12 25.37
N GLU A 146 30.37 -50.19 25.60
CA GLU A 146 30.73 -51.19 26.60
C GLU A 146 31.99 -51.90 26.12
N ALA A 147 33.13 -51.50 26.69
CA ALA A 147 34.34 -52.29 26.65
C ALA A 147 34.08 -53.63 27.34
N SER A 148 34.02 -54.70 26.56
CA SER A 148 34.01 -56.07 27.05
C SER A 148 35.34 -56.39 27.75
N GLY A 149 35.25 -56.71 29.04
CA GLY A 149 36.33 -57.30 29.84
C GLY A 149 36.37 -58.82 29.75
#